data_AF-A0A8J6YNV1-F1
#
_entry.id   AF-A0A8J6YNV1-F1
#
_cell.length_a   1.000
_cell.length_b   1.000
_cell.length_c   1.000
_cell.angle_alpha   90.00
_cell.angle_beta   90.00
_cell.angle_gamma   90.00
#
_symmetry.space_group_name_H-M   'P 1'
#
loop_
_entity.id
_entity.type
_entity.pdbx_description
1 polymer ?
#
loop_
_entity_poly.entity_id
_entity_poly.type
_entity_poly.pdbx_seq_one_letter_code
_entity_poly.pdbx_strand_id
1 'polypeptide(L)' 'EVPSDLVTASGSGLDPDISPAAAFFQAPTVAKARNLPLDTVENMIRAHIKPRQFGILGEPRVNVLELNMALDQLK' A
#
# COMPACT_ATOMS: atom_id res chain seq x y z
N GLU A 1 -5.40 -16.01 -5.18
CA GLU A 1 -4.99 -16.42 -3.82
C GLU A 1 -4.83 -15.16 -2.98
N VAL A 2 -5.22 -15.20 -1.71
CA VAL A 2 -5.05 -14.07 -0.78
C VAL A 2 -3.59 -14.10 -0.29
N PRO A 3 -2.81 -13.02 -0.46
CA PRO A 3 -1.45 -12.96 0.05
C PRO A 3 -1.39 -13.30 1.55
N SER A 4 -0.49 -14.19 1.95
CA SER A 4 -0.24 -14.55 3.35
C SER A 4 0.01 -13.34 4.24
N ASP A 5 0.57 -12.27 3.67
CA ASP A 5 0.90 -11.02 4.34
C ASP A 5 -0.34 -10.24 4.81
N LEU A 6 -1.53 -10.52 4.25
CA LEU A 6 -2.79 -9.98 4.76
C LEU A 6 -3.27 -10.72 6.01
N VAL A 7 -2.78 -11.95 6.24
CA VAL A 7 -3.10 -12.77 7.42
C VAL A 7 -2.10 -12.52 8.56
N THR A 8 -0.90 -12.04 8.23
CA THR A 8 0.14 -11.63 9.18
C THR A 8 0.38 -10.11 9.15
N ALA A 9 -0.69 -9.32 9.16
CA ALA A 9 -0.54 -7.92 9.55
C ALA A 9 0.15 -7.90 10.93
N SER A 10 1.33 -7.27 11.01
CA SER A 10 2.14 -7.16 12.23
C SER A 10 1.24 -6.95 13.44
N GLY A 11 1.30 -7.88 14.40
CA GLY A 11 0.41 -7.99 15.56
C GLY A 11 0.41 -6.81 16.56
N SER A 12 0.82 -5.62 16.16
CA SER A 12 0.77 -4.41 16.98
C SER A 12 -0.46 -3.53 16.72
N GLY A 13 -1.12 -3.66 15.55
CA GLY A 13 -2.18 -2.72 15.13
C GLY A 13 -1.71 -1.26 15.02
N LEU A 14 -0.40 -1.02 15.13
CA LEU A 14 0.28 0.28 15.20
C LEU A 14 1.22 0.50 14.01
N ASP A 15 1.57 -0.55 13.27
CA ASP A 15 2.42 -0.44 12.08
C ASP A 15 1.57 -0.04 10.87
N PRO A 16 1.69 1.21 10.36
CA PRO A 16 0.92 1.68 9.22
C PRO A 16 1.42 1.09 7.90
N ASP A 17 2.46 0.26 7.92
CA ASP A 17 3.11 -0.24 6.72
C ASP A 17 2.59 -1.64 6.31
N ILE A 18 2.24 -1.78 5.03
CA ILE A 18 1.85 -3.06 4.41
C ILE A 18 2.81 -3.45 3.29
N SER A 19 2.84 -4.72 2.90
CA SER A 19 3.63 -5.15 1.74
C SER A 19 3.06 -4.54 0.44
N PRO A 20 3.89 -4.25 -0.58
CA PRO A 20 3.41 -3.79 -1.88
C PRO A 20 2.38 -4.75 -2.49
N ALA A 21 2.56 -6.07 -2.30
CA ALA A 21 1.60 -7.07 -2.76
C ALA A 21 0.23 -6.88 -2.11
N ALA A 22 0.18 -6.64 -0.80
CA ALA A 22 -1.06 -6.33 -0.08
C ALA A 22 -1.68 -5.01 -0.53
N ALA A 23 -0.88 -4.00 -0.86
CA ALA A 23 -1.37 -2.72 -1.39
C ALA A 23 -2.01 -2.89 -2.78
N PHE A 24 -1.34 -3.58 -3.71
CA PHE A 24 -1.88 -3.86 -5.04
C PHE A 24 -3.13 -4.73 -4.98
N PHE A 25 -3.17 -5.71 -4.07
CA PHE A 25 -4.36 -6.54 -3.86
C PHE A 25 -5.59 -5.71 -3.45
N GLN A 26 -5.39 -4.63 -2.68
CA GLN A 26 -6.47 -3.74 -2.24
C GLN A 26 -6.81 -2.63 -3.25
N ALA A 27 -5.95 -2.38 -4.26
CA ALA A 27 -6.11 -1.28 -5.20
C ALA A 27 -7.48 -1.22 -5.90
N PRO A 28 -8.09 -2.34 -6.37
CA PRO A 28 -9.41 -2.30 -7.01
C PRO A 28 -10.53 -1.81 -6.08
N THR A 29 -10.51 -2.27 -4.82
CA THR A 29 -11.50 -1.87 -3.81
C THR A 29 -11.35 -0.38 -3.48
N VAL A 30 -10.11 0.09 -3.33
CA VAL A 30 -9.80 1.50 -3.07
C VAL A 30 -10.22 2.40 -4.24
N ALA A 31 -9.89 2.00 -5.46
CA ALA A 31 -10.26 2.73 -6.68
C ALA A 31 -11.78 2.92 -6.78
N LYS A 32 -12.55 1.84 -6.55
CA LYS A 32 -14.02 1.89 -6.54
C LYS A 32 -14.57 2.78 -5.43
N ALA A 33 -14.01 2.69 -4.21
CA ALA A 33 -14.48 3.49 -3.08
C ALA A 33 -14.20 4.99 -3.25
N ARG A 34 -13.13 5.35 -3.96
CA ARG A 34 -12.70 6.74 -4.18
C ARG A 34 -13.12 7.30 -5.55
N ASN A 35 -13.77 6.51 -6.40
CA ASN A 35 -14.14 6.86 -7.77
C ASN A 35 -12.93 7.32 -8.61
N LEU A 36 -11.79 6.66 -8.41
CA LEU A 36 -10.54 6.91 -9.14
C LEU A 36 -10.27 5.78 -10.16
N PRO A 37 -9.59 6.05 -11.28
CA PRO A 37 -9.11 4.99 -12.16
C PRO A 37 -8.15 4.04 -11.41
N LEU A 38 -8.25 2.73 -11.66
CA LEU A 38 -7.38 1.74 -11.03
C LEU A 38 -5.90 2.06 -11.26
N ASP A 39 -5.54 2.40 -12.50
CA ASP A 39 -4.17 2.77 -12.88
C ASP A 39 -3.63 3.95 -12.06
N THR A 40 -4.49 4.90 -11.69
CA THR A 40 -4.10 6.03 -10.82
C THR A 40 -3.73 5.53 -9.44
N VAL A 41 -4.54 4.65 -8.84
CA VAL A 41 -4.27 4.07 -7.53
C VAL A 41 -3.00 3.21 -7.56
N GLU A 42 -2.81 2.39 -8.60
CA GLU A 42 -1.60 1.58 -8.75
C GLU A 42 -0.33 2.44 -8.90
N ASN A 43 -0.40 3.52 -9.68
CA ASN A 43 0.71 4.46 -9.82
C ASN A 43 1.05 5.14 -8.50
N MET A 44 0.02 5.52 -7.72
CA MET A 44 0.21 6.09 -6.39
C MET A 44 0.84 5.08 -5.42
N ILE A 45 0.42 3.81 -5.47
CA ILE A 45 1.06 2.74 -4.69
C ILE A 45 2.53 2.64 -5.07
N ARG A 46 2.88 2.52 -6.36
CA ARG A 46 4.28 2.43 -6.83
C ARG A 46 5.13 3.61 -6.36
N ALA A 47 4.57 4.83 -6.42
CA ALA A 47 5.26 6.04 -5.97
C ALA A 47 5.53 6.07 -4.45
N HIS A 48 4.77 5.32 -3.65
CA HIS A 48 4.90 5.27 -2.20
C HIS A 48 5.53 3.96 -1.68
N ILE A 49 6.09 3.12 -2.56
CA ILE A 49 6.88 1.97 -2.13
C ILE A 49 8.21 2.48 -1.55
N LYS A 50 8.39 2.27 -0.25
CA LYS A 50 9.67 2.44 0.43
C LYS A 50 10.52 1.19 0.18
N PRO A 51 11.66 1.29 -0.54
CA PRO A 51 12.52 0.15 -0.81
C PRO A 51 13.28 -0.27 0.44
N ARG A 52 13.96 -1.42 0.37
CA ARG A 52 14.84 -1.91 1.43
C ARG A 52 15.90 -0.87 1.79
N GLN A 53 16.17 -0.70 3.07
CA GLN A 53 17.24 0.17 3.54
C GLN A 53 18.59 -0.41 3.10
N PHE A 54 19.44 0.41 2.48
CA PHE A 54 20.71 -0.01 1.87
C PHE A 54 20.58 -1.18 0.87
N GLY A 55 19.39 -1.46 0.34
CA GLY A 55 19.12 -2.57 -0.59
C GLY A 55 19.09 -3.96 0.04
N ILE A 56 19.52 -4.12 1.29
CA ILE A 56 19.70 -5.43 1.96
C ILE A 56 18.97 -5.54 3.31
N LEU A 57 18.58 -4.43 3.94
CA LEU A 57 17.93 -4.44 5.24
C LEU A 57 16.42 -4.16 5.12
N GLY A 58 15.63 -5.03 5.73
CA GLY A 58 14.18 -4.94 5.77
C GLY A 58 13.48 -5.42 4.50
N GLU A 59 12.19 -5.17 4.44
CA GLU A 59 11.30 -5.55 3.33
C GLU A 59 10.77 -4.28 2.66
N PRO A 60 10.46 -4.32 1.35
CA PRO A 60 9.73 -3.23 0.72
C PRO A 60 8.37 -3.04 1.39
N ARG A 61 7.99 -1.80 1.68
CA ARG A 61 6.71 -1.50 2.34
C ARG A 61 6.03 -0.27 1.76
N VAL A 62 4.73 -0.18 1.97
CA VAL A 62 3.89 0.95 1.59
C VAL A 62 3.23 1.47 2.86
N ASN A 63 3.44 2.76 3.16
CA ASN A 63 2.80 3.40 4.29
C ASN A 63 1.35 3.77 3.93
N VAL A 64 0.39 3.15 4.62
CA VAL A 64 -1.05 3.32 4.31
C VAL A 64 -1.53 4.73 4.62
N LEU A 65 -1.01 5.37 5.68
CA LEU A 65 -1.40 6.72 6.05
C LEU A 65 -0.95 7.73 4.99
N GLU A 66 0.34 7.71 4.62
CA GLU A 66 0.89 8.58 3.57
C GLU A 66 0.15 8.37 2.25
N LEU A 67 -0.08 7.12 1.83
CA LEU A 67 -0.82 6.80 0.61
C LEU A 67 -2.26 7.33 0.65
N ASN A 68 -2.96 7.19 1.79
CA ASN A 68 -4.32 7.71 1.94
C ASN A 68 -4.35 9.23 1.82
N MET A 69 -3.44 9.94 2.50
CA MET A 69 -3.36 11.40 2.41
C MET A 69 -3.08 11.86 0.97
N ALA A 70 -2.20 11.15 0.26
CA ALA A 70 -1.87 11.47 -1.13
C ALA A 70 -3.04 11.20 -2.08
N LEU A 71 -3.81 10.13 -1.88
CA LEU A 71 -5.03 9.85 -2.65
C LEU A 71 -6.14 10.87 -2.38
N ASP A 72 -6.24 11.39 -1.15
CA ASP A 72 -7.25 12.39 -0.79
C ASP A 72 -6.97 13.76 -1.44
N GLN A 73 -5.73 14.05 -1.84
CA GLN A 73 -5.35 15.25 -2.58
C GLN A 73 -5.70 15.20 -4.08
N LEU A 74 -6.08 14.04 -4.61
CA LEU A 74 -6.48 13.87 -6.01
C LEU A 74 -7.97 14.14 -6.26
N LYS A 75 -8.74 14.40 -5.19
CA LYS A 75 -10.14 14.86 -5.26
C LYS A 75 -10.21 16.34 -5.56
#